data_AF-A0A3P0NE57-F1
#
_entry.id   AF-A0A3P0NE57-F1
#
_cell.length_a   1.000
_cell.length_b   1.000
_cell.length_c   1.000
_cell.angle_alpha   90.00
_cell.angle_beta   90.00
_cell.angle_gamma   90.00
#
_symmetry.space_group_name_H-M   'P 1'
#
loop_
_entity.id
_entity.type
_entity.pdbx_description
1 polymer ?
#
loop_
_entity_poly.entity_id
_entity_poly.type
_entity_poly.pdbx_seq_one_letter_code
_entity_poly.pdbx_strand_id
1 'polypeptide(L)'
;MRNSAVAWLRTVAAIGSFDMPSVSWAAPRRRSITRDRLPSWDATSQPTISVLERPTADTVMISWCDACTGHYGYQKWRLFTTRKRGVCALSGRPIAPGDSVYAPQLLGSTPGNAAAMVLAASIDEACAA
;
A
#
# COMPACT_ATOMS: atom_id res chain seq x y z
N MET A 1 24.30 -27.41 -24.73
CA MET A 1 23.99 -26.36 -23.72
C MET A 1 22.90 -25.46 -24.29
N ARG A 2 21.70 -25.45 -23.69
CA ARG A 2 20.54 -24.71 -24.20
C ARG A 2 20.71 -23.24 -23.81
N ASN A 3 20.85 -22.35 -24.79
CA ASN A 3 21.19 -20.96 -24.57
C ASN A 3 19.95 -20.17 -24.09
N SER A 4 19.79 -20.03 -22.77
CA SER A 4 18.68 -19.33 -22.11
C SER A 4 18.55 -17.86 -22.56
N ALA A 5 19.64 -17.24 -22.98
CA ALA A 5 19.66 -15.86 -23.50
C ALA A 5 18.84 -15.72 -24.79
N VAL A 6 18.90 -16.71 -25.69
CA VAL A 6 18.11 -16.70 -26.94
C VAL A 6 16.63 -16.87 -26.65
N ALA A 7 16.26 -17.71 -25.67
CA ALA A 7 14.87 -17.87 -25.27
C ALA A 7 14.30 -16.57 -24.68
N TRP A 8 15.07 -15.90 -23.81
CA TRP A 8 14.66 -14.63 -23.20
C TRP A 8 14.50 -13.50 -24.24
N LEU A 9 15.47 -13.35 -25.14
CA LEU A 9 15.41 -12.32 -26.19
C LEU A 9 14.20 -12.49 -27.12
N ARG A 10 13.81 -13.74 -27.43
CA ARG A 10 12.60 -14.00 -28.22
C ARG A 10 11.33 -13.61 -27.48
N THR A 11 11.25 -13.87 -26.17
CA THR A 11 10.13 -13.43 -25.34
C THR A 11 10.02 -11.91 -25.30
N VAL A 12 11.13 -11.20 -25.10
CA VAL A 12 11.15 -9.73 -25.09
C VAL A 12 10.74 -9.14 -26.45
N ALA A 13 11.25 -9.71 -27.55
CA ALA A 13 10.89 -9.28 -28.90
C ALA A 13 9.41 -9.54 -29.23
N ALA A 14 8.84 -10.66 -28.75
CA ALA A 14 7.43 -10.99 -28.93
C ALA A 14 6.48 -10.04 -28.16
N ILE A 15 6.87 -9.63 -26.95
CA ILE A 15 6.13 -8.60 -26.19
C ILE A 15 6.16 -7.26 -26.94
N GLY A 16 7.31 -6.92 -27.56
CA GLY A 16 7.45 -5.68 -28.34
C GLY A 16 6.74 -5.68 -29.69
N SER A 17 6.46 -6.86 -30.26
CA SER A 17 5.76 -7.01 -31.56
C SER A 17 4.25 -7.19 -31.41
N PHE A 18 3.70 -6.96 -30.22
CA PHE A 18 2.26 -7.05 -29.99
C PHE A 18 1.59 -5.87 -30.72
N ASP A 19 0.96 -6.16 -31.86
CA ASP A 19 0.02 -5.25 -32.52
C ASP A 19 -1.21 -5.14 -31.63
N MET A 20 -1.11 -4.32 -30.59
CA MET A 20 -2.25 -3.96 -29.76
C MET A 20 -3.20 -3.17 -30.65
N PRO A 21 -4.49 -3.57 -30.80
CA PRO A 21 -5.46 -2.69 -31.39
C PRO A 21 -5.41 -1.36 -30.62
N SER A 22 -5.45 -0.25 -31.34
CA SER A 22 -5.50 1.08 -30.73
C SER A 22 -6.66 1.13 -29.74
N VAL A 23 -6.37 0.86 -28.47
CA VAL A 23 -7.27 1.13 -27.38
C VAL A 23 -7.41 2.64 -27.42
N SER A 24 -8.55 3.13 -27.87
CA SER A 24 -8.84 4.55 -27.90
C SER A 24 -8.83 5.05 -26.45
N TRP A 25 -7.66 5.51 -25.99
CA TRP A 25 -7.50 6.20 -24.71
C TRP A 25 -8.37 7.49 -24.64
N ALA A 26 -8.93 7.88 -25.78
CA ALA A 26 -9.92 8.95 -25.94
C ALA A 26 -11.34 8.57 -25.51
N ALA A 27 -11.66 7.29 -25.26
CA ALA A 27 -12.85 6.99 -24.48
C ALA A 27 -12.62 7.61 -23.10
N PRO A 28 -13.45 8.56 -22.64
CA PRO A 28 -13.33 9.03 -21.28
C PRO A 28 -13.44 7.77 -20.44
N ARG A 29 -12.37 7.41 -19.73
CA ARG A 29 -12.49 6.40 -18.67
C ARG A 29 -13.70 6.86 -17.91
N ARG A 30 -14.78 6.08 -17.94
CA ARG A 30 -15.94 6.34 -17.12
C ARG A 30 -15.34 6.31 -15.73
N ARG A 31 -14.98 7.48 -15.20
CA ARG A 31 -14.64 7.67 -13.79
C ARG A 31 -15.89 7.12 -13.17
N SER A 32 -15.85 5.89 -12.69
CA SER A 32 -17.02 5.31 -12.09
C SER A 32 -17.35 6.31 -10.99
N ILE A 33 -18.53 6.90 -11.11
CA ILE A 33 -19.05 7.83 -10.10
C ILE A 33 -19.17 7.08 -8.77
N THR A 34 -19.09 5.74 -8.79
CA THR A 34 -18.81 4.82 -7.70
C THR A 34 -17.35 4.76 -7.24
N ARG A 35 -16.57 5.85 -7.30
CA ARG A 35 -15.77 6.17 -6.11
C ARG A 35 -16.74 6.75 -5.08
N ASP A 36 -17.73 5.93 -4.71
CA ASP A 36 -18.34 6.05 -3.40
C ASP A 36 -17.14 6.10 -2.45
N ARG A 37 -17.05 7.17 -1.67
CA ARG A 37 -15.97 7.35 -0.72
C ARG A 37 -15.93 6.08 0.10
N LEU A 38 -14.93 5.23 -0.15
CA LEU A 38 -14.72 4.03 0.67
C LEU A 38 -14.70 4.51 2.12
N PRO A 39 -15.34 3.78 3.04
CA PRO A 39 -15.34 4.16 4.43
C PRO A 39 -13.90 4.34 4.90
N SER A 40 -13.70 5.26 5.84
CA SER A 40 -12.43 5.32 6.54
C SER A 40 -12.22 4.01 7.28
N TRP A 41 -10.99 3.52 7.28
CA TRP A 41 -10.63 2.34 8.05
C TRP A 41 -10.97 2.54 9.53
N ASP A 42 -11.51 1.48 10.13
CA ASP A 42 -11.70 1.37 11.57
C ASP A 42 -11.03 0.09 12.09
N ALA A 43 -10.89 0.00 13.41
CA ALA A 43 -10.22 -1.13 14.05
C ALA A 43 -10.99 -2.46 13.98
N THR A 44 -12.22 -2.48 13.44
CA THR A 44 -12.97 -3.73 13.22
C THR A 44 -12.57 -4.41 11.91
N SER A 45 -12.01 -3.65 10.96
CA SER A 45 -11.47 -4.21 9.72
C SER A 45 -10.13 -4.89 9.95
N GLN A 46 -9.91 -6.00 9.25
CA GLN A 46 -8.69 -6.83 9.36
C GLN A 46 -7.90 -6.77 8.05
N PRO A 47 -7.10 -5.71 7.83
CA PRO A 47 -6.28 -5.58 6.64
C PRO A 47 -5.14 -6.60 6.63
N THR A 48 -4.81 -7.14 5.45
CA THR A 48 -3.53 -7.80 5.24
C THR A 48 -2.47 -6.73 5.00
N ILE A 49 -1.49 -6.66 5.88
CA ILE A 49 -0.42 -5.66 5.86
C ILE A 49 0.92 -6.35 5.69
N SER A 50 1.76 -5.83 4.80
CA SER A 50 3.15 -6.28 4.65
C SER A 50 4.11 -5.10 4.58
N VAL A 51 5.19 -5.16 5.36
CA VAL A 51 6.27 -4.17 5.31
C VAL A 51 7.18 -4.53 4.14
N LEU A 52 7.30 -3.63 3.17
CA LEU A 52 8.03 -3.89 1.93
C LEU A 52 9.47 -3.39 2.01
N GLU A 53 9.66 -2.20 2.55
CA GLU A 53 10.97 -1.58 2.73
C GLU A 53 10.91 -0.48 3.79
N ARG A 54 12.06 -0.14 4.36
CA ARG A 54 12.22 0.98 5.29
C ARG A 54 13.37 1.88 4.83
N PRO A 55 13.13 2.78 3.87
CA PRO A 55 14.18 3.62 3.30
C PRO A 55 14.90 4.49 4.32
N THR A 56 14.18 4.92 5.36
CA THR A 56 14.72 5.77 6.44
C THR A 56 14.05 5.39 7.77
N ALA A 57 14.64 5.81 8.89
CA ALA A 57 14.03 5.57 10.20
C ALA A 57 12.62 6.17 10.34
N ASP A 58 12.30 7.25 9.61
CA ASP A 58 11.00 7.94 9.63
C ASP A 58 10.05 7.55 8.50
N THR A 59 10.46 6.64 7.59
CA THR A 59 9.66 6.24 6.42
C THR A 59 9.64 4.75 6.23
N VAL A 60 8.45 4.21 6.00
CA VAL A 60 8.26 2.81 5.65
C VAL A 60 7.33 2.70 4.43
N MET A 61 7.59 1.75 3.55
CA MET A 61 6.67 1.38 2.48
C MET A 61 5.91 0.12 2.88
N ILE A 62 4.59 0.19 2.77
CA ILE A 62 3.68 -0.85 3.21
C ILE A 62 2.77 -1.24 2.05
N SER A 63 2.55 -2.55 1.88
CA SER A 63 1.42 -3.09 1.14
C SER A 63 0.23 -3.24 2.08
N TRP A 64 -0.93 -2.75 1.66
CA TRP A 64 -2.18 -2.78 2.41
C TRP A 64 -3.28 -3.38 1.55
N CYS A 65 -3.92 -4.45 1.99
CA CYS A 65 -5.11 -5.02 1.34
C CYS A 65 -6.25 -5.11 2.34
N ASP A 66 -7.36 -4.44 2.07
CA ASP A 66 -8.52 -4.46 2.94
C ASP A 66 -9.82 -4.45 2.12
N ALA A 67 -10.79 -5.25 2.54
CA ALA A 67 -12.06 -5.38 1.82
C ALA A 67 -12.89 -4.09 1.83
N CYS A 68 -12.73 -3.26 2.87
CA CYS A 68 -13.52 -2.04 3.08
C CYS A 68 -12.83 -0.79 2.52
N THR A 69 -11.50 -0.73 2.59
CA THR A 69 -10.71 0.48 2.29
C THR A 69 -9.82 0.35 1.05
N GLY A 70 -9.77 -0.84 0.44
CA GLY A 70 -9.12 -1.10 -0.83
C GLY A 70 -7.70 -1.66 -0.72
N HIS A 71 -7.00 -1.69 -1.86
CA HIS A 71 -5.64 -2.21 -1.99
C HIS A 71 -4.66 -1.09 -2.36
N TYR A 72 -3.60 -0.96 -1.56
CA TYR A 72 -2.48 -0.05 -1.75
C TYR A 72 -1.17 -0.85 -1.70
N GLY A 73 -0.74 -1.40 -2.83
CA GLY A 73 0.36 -2.37 -2.88
C GLY A 73 1.76 -1.81 -2.61
N TYR A 74 1.95 -0.49 -2.68
CA TYR A 74 3.22 0.17 -2.36
C TYR A 74 2.93 1.59 -1.89
N GLN A 75 2.58 1.73 -0.62
CA GLN A 75 2.16 3.00 -0.05
C GLN A 75 3.21 3.53 0.92
N LYS A 76 3.44 4.85 0.88
CA LYS A 76 4.38 5.52 1.78
C LYS A 76 3.73 5.88 3.11
N TRP A 77 4.38 5.53 4.19
CA TRP A 77 3.95 5.83 5.56
C TRP A 77 5.05 6.58 6.31
N ARG A 78 4.66 7.54 7.15
CA ARG A 78 5.58 8.43 7.88
C ARG A 78 5.44 8.25 9.37
N LEU A 79 6.57 8.29 10.07
CA LEU A 79 6.65 8.21 11.53
C LEU A 79 6.21 9.53 12.18
N PHE A 80 5.44 9.43 13.25
CA PHE A 80 5.12 10.54 14.14
C PHE A 80 4.80 10.05 15.55
N THR A 81 4.87 10.96 16.51
CA THR A 81 4.34 10.74 17.86
C THR A 81 2.85 11.08 17.87
N THR A 82 1.99 10.09 18.08
CA THR A 82 0.54 10.30 18.04
C THR A 82 0.04 11.05 19.28
N ARG A 83 -0.99 11.87 19.09
CA ARG A 83 -1.78 12.47 20.19
C ARG A 83 -3.12 11.75 20.39
N LYS A 84 -3.43 10.77 19.54
CA LYS A 84 -4.71 10.06 19.52
C LYS A 84 -4.53 8.65 20.06
N ARG A 85 -5.56 8.16 20.75
CA ARG A 85 -5.70 6.73 21.04
C ARG A 85 -6.10 5.99 19.76
N GLY A 86 -5.77 4.71 19.69
CA GLY A 86 -6.19 3.85 18.60
C GLY A 86 -5.73 2.42 18.78
N VAL A 87 -5.68 1.71 17.66
CA VAL A 87 -5.22 0.31 17.59
C VAL A 87 -4.21 0.22 16.44
N CYS A 88 -3.13 -0.51 16.68
CA CYS A 88 -2.15 -0.81 15.65
C CYS A 88 -2.78 -1.70 14.58
N ALA A 89 -2.89 -1.21 13.36
CA ALA A 89 -3.51 -1.95 12.26
C ALA A 89 -2.74 -3.24 11.91
N LEU A 90 -1.43 -3.31 12.22
CA LEU A 90 -0.58 -4.47 11.95
C LEU A 90 -0.67 -5.55 13.03
N SER A 91 -0.63 -5.16 14.31
CA SER A 91 -0.51 -6.09 15.44
C SER A 91 -1.75 -6.18 16.34
N GLY A 92 -2.75 -5.32 16.14
CA GLY A 92 -3.93 -5.23 16.99
C GLY A 92 -3.67 -4.64 18.39
N ARG A 93 -2.42 -4.28 18.73
CA ARG A 93 -2.06 -3.72 20.04
C ARG A 93 -2.67 -2.31 20.23
N PRO A 94 -3.06 -1.93 21.45
CA PRO A 94 -3.55 -0.58 21.73
C PRO A 94 -2.47 0.47 21.50
N ILE A 95 -2.88 1.65 21.04
CA ILE A 95 -2.05 2.84 20.85
C ILE A 95 -2.50 3.93 21.82
N ALA A 96 -1.56 4.48 22.57
CA ALA A 96 -1.75 5.58 23.50
C ALA A 96 -1.14 6.90 22.96
N PRO A 97 -1.62 8.06 23.43
CA PRO A 97 -0.96 9.34 23.15
C PRO A 97 0.48 9.32 23.66
N GLY A 98 1.43 9.71 22.81
CA GLY A 98 2.87 9.62 23.09
C GLY A 98 3.56 8.47 22.37
N ASP A 99 2.81 7.51 21.83
CA ASP A 99 3.41 6.41 21.08
C ASP A 99 3.93 6.85 19.71
N SER A 100 5.03 6.24 19.30
CA SER A 100 5.59 6.38 17.95
C SER A 100 4.87 5.45 16.98
N VAL A 101 4.22 6.03 15.98
CA VAL A 101 3.42 5.31 14.99
C VAL A 101 3.73 5.79 13.57
N TYR A 102 3.58 4.89 12.61
CA TYR A 102 3.51 5.21 11.20
C TYR A 102 2.05 5.39 10.78
N ALA A 103 1.77 6.35 9.89
CA ALA A 103 0.49 6.46 9.18
C ALA A 103 0.69 6.83 7.71
N PRO A 104 -0.32 6.58 6.84
CA PRO A 104 -0.20 6.83 5.42
C PRO A 104 0.11 8.30 5.13
N GLN A 105 1.07 8.54 4.25
CA GLN A 105 1.30 9.86 3.71
C GLN A 105 0.14 10.23 2.79
N LEU A 106 -0.59 11.30 3.13
CA LEU A 106 -1.68 11.80 2.31
C LEU A 106 -1.12 12.57 1.10
N LEU A 107 -1.36 12.06 -0.11
CA LEU A 107 -0.99 12.74 -1.36
C LEU A 107 -2.24 12.90 -2.24
N GLY A 108 -2.76 14.13 -2.32
CA GLY A 108 -3.99 14.40 -3.06
C GLY A 108 -5.24 13.95 -2.29
N SER A 109 -5.98 12.98 -2.83
CA SER A 109 -7.21 12.48 -2.20
C SER A 109 -6.90 11.63 -0.95
N THR A 110 -7.72 11.77 0.08
CA THR A 110 -7.64 10.95 1.29
C THR A 110 -7.95 9.48 0.97
N PRO A 111 -7.00 8.54 1.15
CA PRO A 111 -7.26 7.11 0.99
C PRO A 111 -8.16 6.59 2.11
N GLY A 112 -8.83 5.45 1.88
CA GLY A 112 -9.70 4.83 2.89
C GLY A 112 -8.95 4.49 4.18
N ASN A 113 -7.69 4.07 4.06
CA ASN A 113 -6.85 3.74 5.21
C ASN A 113 -6.19 4.96 5.88
N ALA A 114 -6.55 6.20 5.56
CA ALA A 114 -5.89 7.41 6.08
C ALA A 114 -5.89 7.54 7.62
N ALA A 115 -6.83 6.89 8.30
CA ALA A 115 -6.90 6.87 9.77
C ALA A 115 -6.08 5.74 10.42
N ALA A 116 -5.54 4.82 9.63
CA ALA A 116 -4.78 3.68 10.13
C ALA A 116 -3.46 4.13 10.75
N MET A 117 -3.11 3.52 11.88
CA MET A 117 -1.84 3.73 12.57
C MET A 117 -1.17 2.38 12.78
N VAL A 118 0.15 2.34 12.63
CA VAL A 118 0.96 1.15 12.91
C VAL A 118 2.06 1.53 13.89
N LEU A 119 2.17 0.83 15.03
CA LEU A 119 3.23 1.07 16.02
C LEU A 119 4.60 0.87 15.38
N ALA A 120 5.54 1.78 15.67
CA ALA A 120 6.91 1.66 15.20
C ALA A 120 7.56 0.34 15.66
N ALA A 121 7.34 -0.03 16.93
CA ALA A 121 7.82 -1.31 17.47
C ALA A 121 7.29 -2.53 16.70
N SER A 122 6.05 -2.49 16.19
CA SER A 122 5.50 -3.59 15.39
C SER A 122 6.14 -3.66 13.99
N ILE A 123 6.59 -2.53 13.43
CA ILE A 123 7.42 -2.54 12.20
C ILE A 123 8.80 -3.13 12.50
N ASP A 124 9.41 -2.75 13.62
CA ASP A 124 10.73 -3.27 14.02
C ASP A 124 10.68 -4.80 14.23
N GLU A 125 9.64 -5.30 14.91
CA GLU A 125 9.37 -6.74 15.06
C GLU A 125 9.17 -7.44 13.71
N ALA A 126 8.41 -6.84 12.79
CA ALA A 126 8.15 -7.40 11.46
C ALA A 126 9.39 -7.41 10.54
N CYS A 127 10.34 -6.48 10.73
CA CYS A 127 11.60 -6.47 10.01
C CYS A 127 12.64 -7.45 10.59
N ALA A 128 12.46 -7.91 11.83
CA ALA A 128 13.35 -8.83 12.51
C ALA A 128 12.96 -10.32 12.33
N ALA A 129 11.74 -10.59 11.85
CA ALA A 129 11.21 -11.92 11.57
C ALA A 129 11.53 -12.39 10.14
#